data_AF-A0AAW8BYX0-F1
#
_entry.id   AF-A0AAW8BYX0-F1
#
_cell.length_a   1.000
_cell.length_b   1.000
_cell.length_c   1.000
_cell.angle_alpha   90.00
_cell.angle_beta   90.00
_cell.angle_gamma   90.00
#
_symmetry.space_group_name_H-M   'P 1'
#
loop_
_entity.id
_entity.type
_entity.pdbx_description
1 polymer ?
#
loop_
_entity_poly.entity_id
_entity_poly.type
_entity_poly.pdbx_seq_one_letter_code
_entity_poly.pdbx_strand_id
1 'polypeptide(L)'
;MSEQVIRHRGGGRDENSQLIPASQTPLVAIGVAPGVVPGVTPRQRISDGRDGEDIACVVYFAAGTDLVNSDELTVRGKRYRIIVNDWQMQGRGGLEVLCARGQG
;
A
#
# COMPACT_ATOMS: atom_id res chain seq x y z
N MET A 1 -5.63 17.04 -0.10
CA MET A 1 -6.38 16.74 -1.34
C MET A 1 -6.56 15.24 -1.36
N SER A 2 -7.81 14.77 -1.35
CA SER A 2 -8.10 13.33 -1.39
C SER A 2 -7.97 12.80 -2.82
N GLU A 3 -7.47 11.57 -2.97
CA GLU A 3 -7.24 10.92 -4.27
C GLU A 3 -7.90 9.54 -4.31
N GLN A 4 -8.50 9.17 -5.45
CA GLN A 4 -9.07 7.84 -5.61
C GLN A 4 -7.99 6.84 -6.00
N VAL A 5 -7.97 5.70 -5.32
CA VAL A 5 -7.10 4.56 -5.60
C VAL A 5 -7.93 3.28 -5.69
N ILE A 6 -7.40 2.23 -6.31
CA ILE A 6 -8.13 0.96 -6.44
C ILE A 6 -7.41 -0.11 -5.61
N ARG A 7 -8.11 -0.71 -4.66
CA ARG A 7 -7.66 -1.92 -3.96
C ARG A 7 -7.94 -3.14 -4.79
N HIS A 8 -6.95 -4.00 -4.93
CA HIS A 8 -7.08 -5.34 -5.48
C HIS A 8 -6.89 -6.35 -4.34
N ARG A 9 -7.82 -7.29 -4.21
CA ARG A 9 -7.75 -8.38 -3.22
C ARG A 9 -8.06 -9.70 -3.92
N GLY A 10 -7.27 -10.74 -3.63
CA GLY A 10 -7.41 -12.07 -4.23
C GLY A 10 -6.74 -12.19 -5.60
N GLY A 11 -7.25 -13.08 -6.46
CA GLY A 11 -6.68 -13.34 -7.79
C GLY A 11 -5.57 -14.39 -7.84
N GLY A 12 -5.35 -15.12 -6.74
CA GLY A 12 -4.45 -16.27 -6.66
C GLY A 12 -5.17 -17.61 -6.66
N ARG A 13 -4.43 -18.67 -6.30
CA ARG A 13 -5.00 -19.98 -5.97
C ARG A 13 -4.85 -20.25 -4.49
N ASP A 14 -5.84 -20.91 -3.89
CA ASP A 14 -5.75 -21.41 -2.54
C ASP A 14 -4.92 -22.71 -2.47
N GLU A 15 -4.75 -23.24 -1.26
CA GLU A 15 -4.05 -24.50 -0.99
C GLU A 15 -4.64 -25.73 -1.73
N ASN A 16 -5.91 -25.63 -2.14
CA ASN A 16 -6.62 -26.66 -2.88
C ASN A 16 -6.62 -26.40 -4.39
N SER A 17 -5.75 -25.49 -4.86
CA SER A 17 -5.65 -25.07 -6.26
C SER A 17 -6.93 -24.42 -6.83
N GLN A 18 -7.87 -24.00 -5.98
CA GLN A 18 -9.06 -23.27 -6.40
C GLN A 18 -8.74 -21.78 -6.57
N LEU A 19 -9.38 -21.15 -7.55
CA LEU A 19 -9.20 -19.72 -7.81
C LEU A 19 -9.85 -18.90 -6.69
N ILE A 20 -9.06 -18.01 -6.08
CA ILE A 20 -9.56 -17.01 -5.13
C ILE A 20 -10.18 -15.87 -5.94
N PRO A 21 -11.46 -15.52 -5.73
CA PRO A 21 -12.11 -14.42 -6.44
C PRO A 21 -11.30 -13.13 -6.31
N ALA A 22 -10.96 -12.52 -7.44
CA ALA A 22 -10.34 -11.20 -7.46
C ALA A 22 -11.43 -10.13 -7.30
N SER A 23 -11.21 -9.16 -6.41
CA SER A 23 -12.08 -8.00 -6.25
C SER A 23 -11.29 -6.72 -6.45
N GLN A 24 -11.95 -5.74 -7.06
CA GLN A 24 -11.44 -4.38 -7.24
C GLN A 24 -12.38 -3.41 -6.53
N THR A 25 -11.86 -2.65 -5.56
CA THR A 25 -12.66 -1.73 -4.76
C THR A 25 -12.04 -0.34 -4.82
N PRO A 26 -12.76 0.69 -5.29
CA PRO A 26 -12.28 2.06 -5.20
C PRO A 26 -12.24 2.51 -3.74
N LEU A 27 -11.12 3.08 -3.32
CA LEU A 27 -10.91 3.68 -2.01
C LEU A 27 -10.56 5.15 -2.16
N VAL A 28 -10.86 5.93 -1.13
CA VAL A 28 -10.52 7.36 -1.07
C VAL A 28 -9.34 7.54 -0.11
N ALA A 29 -8.19 7.88 -0.67
CA ALA A 29 -7.01 8.27 0.10
C ALA A 29 -7.17 9.70 0.61
N ILE A 30 -6.68 9.97 1.83
CA ILE A 30 -6.54 11.31 2.41
C ILE A 30 -5.49 12.12 1.64
N GLY A 31 -4.43 11.42 1.20
CA GLY A 31 -3.36 12.00 0.39
C GLY A 31 -2.36 10.94 -0.08
N VAL A 32 -1.59 11.30 -1.10
CA VAL A 32 -0.52 10.48 -1.68
C VAL A 32 0.77 11.30 -1.66
N ALA A 33 1.78 10.80 -0.96
CA ALA A 33 3.12 11.39 -0.91
C ALA A 33 4.09 10.59 -1.80
N PRO A 34 5.08 11.24 -2.46
CA PRO A 34 6.14 10.54 -3.16
C PRO A 34 7.02 9.78 -2.16
N GLY A 35 7.45 8.56 -2.53
CA GLY A 35 8.28 7.72 -1.66
C GLY A 35 9.73 8.19 -1.53
N VAL A 36 10.15 9.14 -2.40
CA VAL A 36 11.45 9.80 -2.33
C VAL A 36 11.22 11.27 -2.01
N VAL A 37 11.46 11.65 -0.75
CA VAL A 37 11.55 13.05 -0.34
C VAL A 37 13.04 13.46 -0.35
N PRO A 38 13.47 14.43 -1.19
CA PRO A 38 14.82 14.96 -1.11
C PRO A 38 15.09 15.52 0.29
N GLY A 39 16.11 15.00 0.99
CA GLY A 39 16.49 15.45 2.33
C GLY A 39 15.96 14.62 3.50
N VAL A 40 15.18 13.57 3.25
CA VAL A 40 14.80 12.58 4.26
C VAL A 40 15.66 11.33 4.06
N THR A 41 16.50 11.01 5.04
CA THR A 41 17.35 9.81 5.05
C THR A 41 16.49 8.57 4.74
N PRO A 42 16.91 7.67 3.82
CA PRO A 42 16.13 6.50 3.40
C PRO A 42 16.03 5.49 4.55
N ARG A 43 15.11 5.73 5.48
CA ARG A 43 14.85 4.87 6.63
C ARG A 43 13.77 3.83 6.35
N GLN A 44 13.07 3.94 5.22
CA GLN A 44 12.07 2.97 4.75
C GLN A 44 12.58 2.23 3.51
N ARG A 45 13.78 1.64 3.58
CA ARG A 45 14.02 0.41 2.82
C ARG A 45 13.38 -0.69 3.63
N ILE A 46 12.39 -1.38 3.06
CA ILE A 46 11.79 -2.55 3.72
C ILE A 46 12.94 -3.52 3.96
N SER A 47 13.33 -3.68 5.22
CA SER A 47 14.54 -4.40 5.61
C SER A 47 14.31 -5.92 5.70
N ASP A 48 13.20 -6.41 5.15
CA ASP A 48 12.70 -7.78 5.33
C ASP A 48 13.04 -8.73 4.17
N GLY A 49 13.79 -8.29 3.18
CA GLY A 49 14.25 -9.13 2.09
C GLY A 49 15.61 -8.66 1.60
N ARG A 50 16.44 -9.57 1.11
CA ARG A 50 17.77 -9.28 0.54
C ARG A 50 17.76 -8.39 -0.71
N ASP A 51 16.59 -7.87 -1.09
CA ASP A 51 16.35 -7.07 -2.27
C ASP A 51 15.67 -5.77 -1.84
N GLY A 52 16.41 -4.66 -1.90
CA GLY A 52 15.95 -3.35 -1.47
C GLY A 52 14.80 -2.84 -2.34
N GLU A 53 13.58 -3.20 -1.98
CA GLU A 53 12.38 -2.74 -2.70
C GLU A 53 12.17 -1.25 -2.45
N ASP A 54 12.21 -0.46 -3.52
CA ASP A 54 12.03 0.99 -3.46
C ASP A 54 10.56 1.35 -3.26
N ILE A 55 10.30 2.21 -2.26
CA ILE A 55 8.98 2.80 -2.04
C ILE A 55 8.75 3.88 -3.09
N ALA A 56 7.76 3.66 -3.96
CA ALA A 56 7.42 4.61 -5.02
C ALA A 56 6.54 5.76 -4.49
N CYS A 57 5.62 5.45 -3.58
CA CYS A 57 4.74 6.41 -2.94
C CYS A 57 4.22 5.89 -1.61
N VAL A 58 3.69 6.80 -0.80
CA VAL A 58 3.01 6.51 0.47
C VAL A 58 1.58 7.03 0.35
N VAL A 59 0.60 6.19 0.68
CA VAL A 59 -0.82 6.53 0.62
C VAL A 59 -1.38 6.57 2.03
N TYR A 60 -2.04 7.67 2.39
CA TYR A 60 -2.63 7.84 3.70
C TYR A 60 -4.14 7.60 3.66
N PHE A 61 -4.65 6.80 4.60
CA PHE A 61 -6.09 6.55 4.74
C PHE A 61 -6.59 6.85 6.15
N ALA A 62 -7.91 6.98 6.29
CA ALA A 62 -8.55 7.06 7.59
C ALA A 62 -8.38 5.74 8.35
N ALA A 63 -8.31 5.84 9.68
CA ALA A 63 -8.32 4.67 10.54
C ALA A 63 -9.56 3.79 10.25
N GLY A 64 -9.37 2.47 10.26
CA GLY A 64 -10.44 1.51 9.97
C GLY A 64 -10.74 1.25 8.49
N THR A 65 -9.98 1.85 7.56
CA THR A 65 -10.06 1.49 6.13
C THR A 65 -9.69 0.01 5.97
N ASP A 66 -10.54 -0.77 5.29
CA ASP A 66 -10.30 -2.20 5.05
C ASP A 66 -9.16 -2.41 4.04
N LEU A 67 -7.94 -2.52 4.56
CA LEU A 67 -6.71 -2.73 3.80
C LEU A 67 -5.78 -3.67 4.56
N VAL A 68 -5.19 -4.65 3.87
CA VAL A 68 -4.25 -5.61 4.46
C VAL A 68 -3.01 -5.81 3.57
N ASN A 69 -1.92 -6.36 4.14
CA ASN A 69 -0.64 -6.53 3.42
C ASN A 69 -0.70 -7.50 2.22
N SER A 70 -1.72 -8.36 2.14
CA SER A 70 -1.96 -9.23 0.98
C SER A 70 -2.72 -8.54 -0.16
N ASP A 71 -3.20 -7.31 0.06
CA ASP A 71 -3.82 -6.51 -0.99
C ASP A 71 -2.76 -5.84 -1.87
N GLU A 72 -3.20 -5.30 -3.00
CA GLU A 72 -2.41 -4.41 -3.84
C GLU A 72 -3.18 -3.13 -4.12
N LEU A 73 -2.47 -2.02 -4.35
CA LEU A 73 -3.09 -0.74 -4.70
C LEU A 73 -2.71 -0.30 -6.10
N THR A 74 -3.71 0.13 -6.88
CA THR A 74 -3.48 0.95 -8.06
C THR A 74 -3.58 2.43 -7.70
N VAL A 75 -2.46 3.12 -7.83
CA VAL A 75 -2.33 4.56 -7.62
C VAL A 75 -1.90 5.19 -8.94
N ARG A 76 -2.69 6.14 -9.47
CA ARG A 76 -2.42 6.82 -10.77
C ARG A 76 -2.13 5.84 -11.92
N GLY A 77 -2.91 4.76 -11.99
CA GLY A 77 -2.81 3.75 -13.05
C GLY A 77 -1.66 2.74 -12.90
N LYS A 78 -0.87 2.80 -11.82
CA LYS A 78 0.21 1.84 -11.54
C LYS A 78 -0.14 0.97 -10.35
N ARG A 79 0.01 -0.35 -10.49
CA ARG A 79 -0.26 -1.33 -9.44
C ARG A 79 0.99 -1.56 -8.58
N TYR A 80 0.81 -1.58 -7.27
CA TYR A 80 1.87 -1.69 -6.28
C TYR A 80 1.52 -2.76 -5.25
N ARG A 81 2.53 -3.48 -4.79
CA ARG A 81 2.45 -4.20 -3.52
C ARG A 81 2.46 -3.19 -2.40
N ILE A 82 1.83 -3.54 -1.29
CA ILE A 82 1.68 -2.60 -0.18
C ILE A 82 2.09 -3.18 1.16
N ILE A 83 2.55 -2.29 2.02
CA ILE A 83 2.69 -2.52 3.46
C ILE A 83 1.80 -1.53 4.17
N VAL A 84 0.88 -2.03 4.99
CA VAL A 84 -0.07 -1.28 5.78
C VAL A 84 0.49 -1.13 7.19
N ASN A 85 0.76 0.11 7.58
CA ASN A 85 1.12 0.48 8.94
C ASN A 85 0.00 1.31 9.55
N ASP A 86 -0.33 1.06 10.80
CA ASP A 86 -1.14 1.99 11.58
C ASP A 86 -0.25 3.07 12.19
N TRP A 87 -0.78 4.28 12.30
CA TRP A 87 -0.18 5.32 13.14
C TRP A 87 -1.24 5.99 13.98
N GLN A 88 -0.87 6.32 15.21
CA GLN A 88 -1.73 7.01 16.15
C GLN A 88 -0.95 8.06 16.93
N MET A 89 -1.46 9.29 16.96
CA MET A 89 -0.96 10.40 17.77
C MET A 89 -2.14 11.14 18.41
N GLN A 90 -2.16 11.18 19.75
CA GLN A 90 -3.08 12.01 20.55
C GLN A 90 -4.55 11.96 20.08
N GLY A 91 -5.11 10.76 19.91
CA GLY A 91 -6.52 10.58 19.50
C GLY A 91 -6.79 10.80 18.01
N ARG A 92 -5.77 11.14 17.22
CA ARG A 92 -5.82 11.08 15.75
C ARG A 92 -4.99 9.91 15.27
N GLY A 93 -5.44 9.26 14.21
CA GLY A 93 -4.71 8.16 13.61
C GLY A 93 -5.17 7.91 12.19
N GLY A 94 -4.45 7.02 11.53
CA GLY A 94 -4.72 6.65 10.17
C GLY A 94 -3.91 5.43 9.78
N LEU A 95 -4.05 5.06 8.51
CA LEU A 95 -3.17 4.08 7.89
C LEU A 95 -2.13 4.81 7.05
N GLU A 96 -0.87 4.43 7.22
CA GLU A 96 0.23 4.72 6.32
C GLU A 96 0.48 3.49 5.46
N VAL A 97 0.31 3.63 4.15
CA VAL A 97 0.43 2.51 3.21
C VAL A 97 1.60 2.76 2.29
N LEU A 98 2.66 1.97 2.46
CA LEU A 98 3.86 2.05 1.64
C LEU A 98 3.65 1.28 0.35
N CYS A 99 3.72 1.95 -0.80
CA CYS A 99 3.59 1.33 -2.11
C CYS A 99 4.98 0.98 -2.66
N ALA A 100 5.28 -0.32 -2.64
CA ALA A 100 6.54 -0.87 -3.12
C ALA A 100 6.41 -1.25 -4.60
N ARG A 101 7.45 -0.93 -5.37
CA ARG A 101 7.52 -1.29 -6.79
C ARG A 101 8.37 -2.55 -6.91
N GLY A 102 7.72 -3.70 -7.04
CA GLY A 102 8.43 -4.95 -7.30
C GLY A 102 9.35 -4.79 -8.52
N GLN A 103 10.63 -5.11 -8.35
CA GLN A 103 11.50 -5.38 -9.49
C GLN A 103 11.02 -6.71 -10.08
N GLY A 104 10.31 -6.63 -11.21
CA GLY A 104 10.06 -7.79 -12.06
C GLY A 104 11.34 -8.21 -12.75
#